data_AF-A0A5C8B8K6-F1
#
_entry.id   AF-A0A5C8B8K6-F1
#
_cell.length_a   1.000
_cell.length_b   1.000
_cell.length_c   1.000
_cell.angle_alpha   90.00
_cell.angle_beta   90.00
_cell.angle_gamma   90.00
#
_symmetry.space_group_name_H-M   'P 1'
#
loop_
_entity.id
_entity.type
_entity.pdbx_description
1 polymer ?
#
loop_
_entity_poly.entity_id
_entity_poly.type
_entity_poly.pdbx_seq_one_letter_code
_entity_poly.pdbx_strand_id
1 'polypeptide(L)'
;MKLRKILGSTGLALALASCSSIPSISAADEGPGLWLVPVNHTDRYAPNIFVEDAWAGNVGPKGGGGGAACCIAGRKDWSKPALVRWRWGAEEDPVTKAITIPGEDHSAMASFPGAPKRLNKSIKEKWSAEDYMADEAYLCVIFRTLDKVEFAYSHNRGGCRQK
;
A
#
# COMPACT_ATOMS: atom_id res chain seq x y z
N MET A 1 72.94 -10.11 -11.69
CA MET A 1 71.97 -10.26 -12.80
C MET A 1 70.81 -11.11 -12.28
N LYS A 2 69.69 -10.48 -11.89
CA LYS A 2 68.35 -10.67 -12.49
C LYS A 2 67.70 -12.02 -12.07
N LEU A 3 66.76 -12.07 -11.13
CA LEU A 3 65.27 -12.21 -11.28
C LEU A 3 64.81 -12.94 -9.98
N ARG A 4 63.61 -12.83 -9.39
CA ARG A 4 62.35 -12.12 -9.66
C ARG A 4 61.53 -12.20 -8.36
N LYS A 5 60.87 -11.09 -8.00
CA LYS A 5 59.70 -11.08 -7.11
C LYS A 5 58.59 -11.90 -7.77
N ILE A 6 57.89 -12.74 -7.00
CA ILE A 6 56.55 -13.21 -7.37
C ILE A 6 55.62 -12.87 -6.21
N LEU A 7 54.73 -11.94 -6.52
CA LEU A 7 53.67 -11.40 -5.71
C LEU A 7 52.56 -12.45 -5.66
N GLY A 8 52.30 -13.04 -4.49
CA GLY A 8 51.16 -13.92 -4.28
C GLY A 8 49.91 -13.07 -4.04
N SER A 9 49.10 -12.88 -5.09
CA SER A 9 47.79 -12.24 -5.03
C SER A 9 46.85 -13.06 -4.14
N THR A 10 46.60 -12.59 -2.93
CA THR A 10 45.47 -13.04 -2.11
C THR A 10 44.18 -12.59 -2.78
N GLY A 11 43.48 -13.54 -3.41
CA GLY A 11 42.14 -13.33 -3.95
C GLY A 11 41.17 -12.95 -2.84
N LEU A 12 40.72 -11.70 -2.84
CA LEU A 12 39.65 -11.21 -1.99
C LEU A 12 38.32 -11.71 -2.57
N ALA A 13 37.78 -12.79 -2.01
CA ALA A 13 36.44 -13.25 -2.34
C ALA A 13 35.42 -12.20 -1.85
N LEU A 14 34.80 -11.45 -2.77
CA LEU A 14 33.61 -10.67 -2.47
C LEU A 14 32.47 -11.65 -2.18
N ALA A 15 32.21 -11.90 -0.90
CA ALA A 15 30.95 -12.49 -0.47
C ALA A 15 29.83 -11.51 -0.83
N LEU A 16 29.02 -11.87 -1.82
CA LEU A 16 27.74 -11.23 -2.09
C LEU A 16 26.87 -11.41 -0.84
N ALA A 17 26.74 -10.35 -0.05
CA ALA A 17 25.79 -10.30 1.05
C ALA A 17 24.39 -10.44 0.45
N SER A 18 23.82 -11.64 0.59
CA SER A 18 22.45 -11.96 0.25
C SER A 18 21.50 -10.99 0.98
N CYS A 19 20.48 -10.52 0.26
CA CYS A 19 19.38 -9.70 0.75
C CYS A 19 19.02 -10.07 2.19
N SER A 20 19.11 -9.10 3.10
CA SER A 20 18.51 -9.21 4.42
C SER A 20 17.05 -9.62 4.23
N SER A 21 16.73 -10.82 4.69
CA SER A 21 15.37 -11.28 4.85
C SER A 21 14.60 -10.20 5.59
N ILE A 22 13.64 -9.57 4.92
CA ILE A 22 12.62 -8.75 5.59
C ILE A 22 12.07 -9.65 6.69
N PRO A 23 12.05 -9.21 7.97
CA PRO A 23 11.51 -10.04 9.03
C PRO A 23 10.06 -10.31 8.66
N SER A 24 9.78 -11.54 8.24
CA SER A 24 8.45 -12.05 8.06
C SER A 24 7.84 -12.14 9.45
N ILE A 25 7.25 -11.03 9.90
CA ILE A 25 6.31 -11.01 11.01
C ILE A 25 5.31 -12.11 10.67
N SER A 26 5.26 -13.13 11.51
CA SER A 26 4.36 -14.26 11.33
C SER A 26 2.94 -13.69 11.24
N ALA A 27 2.38 -13.63 10.03
CA ALA A 27 1.02 -13.12 9.77
C ALA A 27 -0.08 -13.88 10.56
N ALA A 28 0.30 -14.96 11.26
CA ALA A 28 -0.56 -15.75 12.13
C ALA A 28 -0.95 -15.04 13.44
N ASP A 29 -0.11 -14.17 14.01
CA ASP A 29 -0.35 -13.61 15.36
C ASP A 29 -1.08 -12.24 15.34
N GLU A 30 -1.14 -11.56 14.19
CA GLU A 30 -1.71 -10.21 14.06
C GLU A 30 -3.11 -10.16 13.41
N GLY A 31 -3.67 -11.33 13.08
CA GLY A 31 -4.88 -11.45 12.28
C GLY A 31 -4.67 -11.05 10.82
N PRO A 32 -5.63 -11.34 9.91
CA PRO A 32 -5.47 -10.99 8.51
C PRO A 32 -5.43 -9.46 8.35
N GLY A 33 -4.45 -8.93 7.63
CA GLY A 33 -4.40 -7.50 7.30
C GLY A 33 -5.58 -7.07 6.42
N LEU A 34 -5.97 -5.79 6.45
CA LEU A 34 -6.95 -5.22 5.52
C LEU A 34 -6.28 -4.89 4.19
N TRP A 35 -6.74 -5.51 3.11
CA TRP A 35 -6.29 -5.20 1.76
C TRP A 35 -6.70 -3.78 1.37
N LEU A 36 -5.76 -3.00 0.84
CA LEU A 36 -6.00 -1.62 0.43
C LEU A 36 -6.38 -1.58 -1.05
N VAL A 37 -7.45 -0.86 -1.37
CA VAL A 37 -7.98 -0.76 -2.73
C VAL A 37 -8.24 0.71 -3.07
N PRO A 38 -7.35 1.38 -3.82
CA PRO A 38 -7.57 2.77 -4.21
C PRO A 38 -8.64 2.87 -5.28
N VAL A 39 -9.50 3.87 -5.13
CA VAL A 39 -10.55 4.24 -6.09
C VAL A 39 -10.54 5.74 -6.23
N ASN A 40 -10.56 6.20 -7.48
CA ASN A 40 -10.40 7.60 -7.80
C ASN A 40 -11.53 8.06 -8.69
N HIS A 41 -12.32 9.01 -8.21
CA HIS A 41 -13.39 9.65 -8.96
C HIS A 41 -12.99 11.03 -9.48
N THR A 42 -11.71 11.40 -9.40
CA THR A 42 -11.15 12.64 -9.95
C THR A 42 -10.57 12.41 -11.35
N ASP A 43 -10.24 13.52 -12.02
CA ASP A 43 -9.63 13.51 -13.36
C ASP A 43 -8.08 13.48 -13.31
N ARG A 44 -7.48 13.51 -12.12
CA ARG A 44 -6.03 13.37 -11.93
C ARG A 44 -5.68 11.91 -11.69
N TYR A 45 -4.48 11.47 -12.10
CA TYR A 45 -3.95 10.17 -11.68
C TYR A 45 -3.10 10.33 -10.41
N ALA A 46 -3.07 9.31 -9.56
CA ALA A 46 -2.20 9.27 -8.39
C ALA A 46 -1.20 8.11 -8.50
N PRO A 47 0.10 8.37 -8.73
CA PRO A 47 1.09 7.32 -8.86
C PRO A 47 1.45 6.63 -7.55
N ASN A 48 1.19 7.25 -6.39
CA ASN A 48 1.51 6.68 -5.09
C ASN A 48 0.50 7.12 -4.04
N ILE A 49 -0.08 6.13 -3.37
CA ILE A 49 -1.00 6.31 -2.24
C ILE A 49 -0.52 5.43 -1.09
N PHE A 50 -0.49 6.00 0.10
CA PHE A 50 -0.13 5.32 1.33
C PHE A 50 -1.21 5.54 2.39
N VAL A 51 -1.54 4.48 3.12
CA VAL A 51 -2.33 4.57 4.35
C VAL A 51 -1.41 4.18 5.50
N GLU A 52 -1.12 5.13 6.38
CA GLU A 52 -0.02 5.07 7.33
C GLU A 52 1.29 4.78 6.58
N ASP A 53 1.92 3.65 6.87
CA ASP A 53 3.13 3.18 6.20
C ASP A 53 2.85 2.09 5.15
N ALA A 54 1.59 1.67 4.98
CA ALA A 54 1.19 0.68 4.00
C ALA A 54 0.95 1.33 2.63
N TRP A 55 1.61 0.80 1.60
CA TRP A 55 1.37 1.23 0.22
C TRP A 55 0.02 0.68 -0.28
N ALA A 56 -0.87 1.57 -0.71
CA ALA A 56 -2.19 1.22 -1.21
C ALA A 56 -2.20 0.96 -2.72
N GLY A 57 -1.19 1.45 -3.44
CA GLY A 57 -1.11 1.34 -4.89
C GLY A 57 -1.10 2.68 -5.61
N ASN A 58 -1.26 2.60 -6.92
CA ASN A 58 -1.50 3.71 -7.83
C ASN A 58 -2.91 3.62 -8.42
N VAL A 59 -3.44 4.74 -8.89
CA VAL A 59 -4.76 4.78 -9.53
C VAL A 59 -4.81 5.80 -10.65
N GLY A 60 -5.42 5.41 -11.77
CA GLY A 60 -5.65 6.30 -12.91
C GLY A 60 -6.81 7.28 -12.68
N PRO A 61 -7.02 8.23 -13.60
CA PRO A 61 -8.20 9.10 -13.60
C PRO A 61 -9.48 8.26 -13.68
N LYS A 62 -10.51 8.62 -12.90
CA LYS A 62 -11.82 7.93 -12.86
C LYS A 62 -11.71 6.40 -12.76
N GLY A 63 -10.69 5.89 -12.06
CA GLY A 63 -10.30 4.48 -12.05
C GLY A 63 -10.20 3.84 -10.67
N GLY A 64 -9.57 2.67 -10.62
CA GLY A 64 -9.31 1.91 -9.39
C GLY A 64 -10.16 0.66 -9.23
N GLY A 65 -10.12 0.04 -8.05
CA GLY A 65 -10.94 -1.14 -7.71
C GLY A 65 -10.63 -2.45 -8.45
N GLY A 66 -9.58 -2.51 -9.27
CA GLY A 66 -9.14 -3.74 -9.97
C GLY A 66 -8.06 -4.53 -9.23
N GLY A 67 -7.20 -3.82 -8.49
CA GLY A 67 -6.09 -4.37 -7.72
C GLY A 67 -6.27 -4.14 -6.22
N ALA A 68 -5.52 -4.90 -5.42
CA ALA A 68 -5.38 -4.66 -4.00
C ALA A 68 -3.92 -4.83 -3.60
N ALA A 69 -3.43 -3.95 -2.74
CA ALA A 69 -2.12 -4.06 -2.12
C ALA A 69 -2.29 -4.49 -0.66
N CYS A 70 -1.35 -5.30 -0.16
CA CYS A 70 -1.32 -5.57 1.27
C CYS A 70 -0.60 -4.41 1.97
N CYS A 71 -1.00 -4.01 3.17
CA CYS A 71 -2.28 -4.09 3.85
C CYS A 71 -2.09 -3.37 5.20
N ILE A 72 -3.15 -3.01 5.90
CA ILE A 72 -3.05 -2.57 7.30
C ILE A 72 -3.16 -3.83 8.18
N ALA A 73 -2.06 -4.25 8.79
CA ALA A 73 -2.00 -5.37 9.74
C ALA A 73 -1.75 -4.87 11.17
N GLY A 74 -2.12 -5.67 12.17
CA GLY A 74 -1.78 -5.39 13.58
C GLY A 74 -2.45 -4.18 14.24
N ARG A 75 -3.34 -3.46 13.55
CA ARG A 75 -4.03 -2.28 14.11
C ARG A 75 -4.99 -2.71 15.24
N LYS A 76 -4.75 -2.17 16.43
CA LYS A 76 -5.48 -2.49 17.67
C LYS A 76 -6.67 -1.56 17.94
N ASP A 77 -6.63 -0.34 17.43
CA ASP A 77 -7.64 0.69 17.70
C ASP A 77 -8.17 1.25 16.37
N TRP A 78 -9.38 0.83 16.01
CA TRP A 78 -10.07 1.24 14.79
C TRP A 78 -10.90 2.51 14.95
N SER A 79 -11.00 3.05 16.18
CA SER A 79 -11.68 4.34 16.43
C SER A 79 -10.84 5.53 16.00
N LYS A 80 -9.51 5.35 15.94
CA LYS A 80 -8.57 6.39 15.50
C LYS A 80 -8.53 6.46 13.97
N PRO A 81 -8.51 7.66 13.37
CA PRO A 81 -8.30 7.79 11.93
C PRO A 81 -6.92 7.25 11.52
N ALA A 82 -6.73 7.02 10.22
CA ALA A 82 -5.42 6.78 9.64
C ALA A 82 -4.97 7.98 8.80
N LEU A 83 -3.67 8.26 8.81
CA LEU A 83 -3.08 9.22 7.90
C LEU A 83 -3.04 8.61 6.49
N VAL A 84 -3.65 9.27 5.52
CA VAL A 84 -3.48 8.94 4.11
C VAL A 84 -2.58 9.98 3.48
N ARG A 85 -1.59 9.52 2.71
CA ARG A 85 -0.68 10.37 1.92
C ARG A 85 -0.80 9.97 0.47
N TRP A 86 -0.93 10.94 -0.42
CA TRP A 86 -0.93 10.68 -1.86
C TRP A 86 -0.29 11.82 -2.62
N ARG A 87 0.11 11.52 -3.86
CA ARG A 87 0.57 12.52 -4.82
C ARG A 87 -0.36 12.49 -6.02
N TRP A 88 -0.84 13.65 -6.47
CA TRP A 88 -1.39 13.79 -7.81
C TRP A 88 -0.25 13.94 -8.82
N GLY A 89 -0.29 13.17 -9.90
CA GLY A 89 0.76 13.14 -10.90
C GLY A 89 0.85 14.44 -11.70
N ALA A 90 2.06 14.74 -12.20
CA ALA A 90 2.29 15.88 -13.08
C ALA A 90 1.89 15.55 -14.51
N GLU A 91 1.43 16.55 -15.26
CA GLU A 91 1.18 16.43 -16.70
C GLU A 91 2.16 17.32 -17.46
N GLU A 92 2.62 16.80 -18.59
CA GLU A 92 3.57 17.47 -19.48
C GLU A 92 2.96 17.59 -20.87
N ASP A 93 3.23 18.71 -21.53
CA ASP A 93 2.97 18.82 -22.96
C ASP A 93 3.83 17.79 -23.71
N PRO A 94 3.23 16.92 -24.55
CA PRO A 94 3.96 15.80 -25.14
C PRO A 94 5.07 16.23 -26.10
N VAL A 95 5.01 17.45 -26.65
CA VAL A 95 5.97 17.99 -27.63
C VAL A 95 7.10 18.76 -26.93
N THR A 96 6.74 19.73 -26.10
CA THR A 96 7.68 20.66 -25.46
C THR A 96 8.24 20.15 -24.14
N LYS A 97 7.61 19.13 -23.54
CA LYS A 97 7.91 18.61 -22.19
C LYS A 97 7.74 19.64 -21.07
N ALA A 98 7.11 20.78 -21.38
CA ALA A 98 6.75 21.74 -20.36
C ALA A 98 5.68 21.16 -19.45
N ILE A 99 5.85 21.29 -18.13
CA ILE A 99 4.83 20.89 -17.16
C ILE A 99 3.61 21.79 -17.35
N THR A 100 2.49 21.20 -17.74
CA THR A 100 1.21 21.88 -17.91
C THR A 100 0.38 21.82 -16.63
N ILE A 101 0.54 20.75 -15.86
CA ILE A 101 -0.07 20.60 -14.53
C ILE A 101 0.99 20.06 -13.57
N PRO A 102 1.35 20.81 -12.50
CA PRO A 102 2.35 20.34 -11.55
C PRO A 102 1.82 19.16 -10.73
N GLY A 103 2.73 18.27 -10.34
CA GLY A 103 2.39 17.23 -9.36
C GLY A 103 2.30 17.81 -7.96
N GLU A 104 1.37 17.30 -7.17
CA GLU A 104 1.00 17.88 -5.87
C GLU A 104 0.96 16.80 -4.79
N ASP A 105 1.61 17.04 -3.66
CA ASP A 105 1.55 16.14 -2.51
C ASP A 105 0.44 16.57 -1.56
N HIS A 106 -0.29 15.57 -1.08
CA HIS A 106 -1.45 15.74 -0.23
C HIS A 106 -1.42 14.76 0.93
N SER A 107 -2.08 15.15 2.02
CA SER A 107 -2.31 14.24 3.14
C SER A 107 -3.57 14.62 3.90
N ALA A 108 -4.26 13.62 4.44
CA ALA A 108 -5.46 13.83 5.24
C ALA A 108 -5.66 12.67 6.22
N MET A 109 -6.33 12.95 7.33
CA MET A 109 -6.80 11.93 8.26
C MET A 109 -8.14 11.39 7.78
N ALA A 110 -8.23 10.08 7.55
CA ALA A 110 -9.46 9.40 7.17
C ALA A 110 -9.94 8.50 8.30
N SER A 111 -11.20 8.66 8.68
CA SER A 111 -11.83 7.82 9.71
C SER A 111 -12.27 6.50 9.12
N PHE A 112 -12.07 5.41 9.86
CA PHE A 112 -12.63 4.12 9.49
C PHE A 112 -14.15 4.11 9.70
N PRO A 113 -14.92 3.36 8.89
CA PRO A 113 -16.36 3.17 9.13
C PRO A 113 -16.71 2.48 10.46
N GLY A 114 -15.70 1.95 11.16
CA GLY A 114 -15.79 1.19 12.41
C GLY A 114 -14.64 0.18 12.47
N ALA A 115 -14.61 -0.65 13.52
CA ALA A 115 -13.77 -1.84 13.50
C ALA A 115 -14.32 -2.82 12.45
N PRO A 116 -13.48 -3.39 11.57
CA PRO A 116 -13.96 -4.38 10.61
C PRO A 116 -14.45 -5.60 11.41
N LYS A 117 -15.66 -6.06 11.12
CA LYS A 117 -16.37 -7.13 11.84
C LYS A 117 -15.56 -8.41 11.93
N ARG A 118 -14.75 -8.69 10.91
CA ARG A 118 -13.81 -9.82 10.87
C ARG A 118 -12.74 -9.79 11.96
N LEU A 119 -12.40 -8.62 12.51
CA LEU A 119 -11.39 -8.48 13.58
C LEU A 119 -11.97 -8.53 14.99
N ASN A 120 -13.29 -8.70 15.15
CA ASN A 120 -13.92 -8.86 16.46
C ASN A 120 -13.87 -10.32 16.97
N LYS A 121 -13.39 -11.28 16.16
CA LYS A 121 -13.12 -12.64 16.62
C LYS A 121 -11.76 -12.67 17.30
N SER A 122 -11.76 -12.93 18.61
CA SER A 122 -10.58 -13.03 19.46
C SER A 122 -9.49 -13.88 18.81
N ILE A 123 -8.25 -13.37 18.83
CA ILE A 123 -6.97 -13.95 18.38
C ILE A 123 -6.75 -15.43 18.83
N LYS A 124 -7.61 -15.96 19.71
CA LYS A 124 -7.55 -17.34 20.22
C LYS A 124 -8.33 -18.38 19.39
N GLU A 125 -9.15 -17.96 18.43
CA GLU A 125 -9.88 -18.88 17.56
C GLU A 125 -9.15 -19.03 16.22
N LYS A 126 -8.87 -20.28 15.83
CA LYS A 126 -8.22 -20.63 14.56
C LYS A 126 -9.07 -20.07 13.40
N TRP A 127 -8.53 -19.12 12.65
CA TRP A 127 -9.19 -18.51 11.49
C TRP A 127 -9.70 -19.58 10.52
N SER A 128 -11.01 -19.60 10.24
CA SER A 128 -11.57 -20.45 9.19
C SER A 128 -11.44 -19.77 7.81
N ALA A 129 -11.61 -20.54 6.73
CA ALA A 129 -11.62 -19.97 5.37
C ALA A 129 -12.79 -18.97 5.19
N GLU A 130 -13.91 -19.20 5.86
CA GLU A 130 -15.07 -18.32 5.88
C GLU A 130 -14.77 -17.02 6.65
N ASP A 131 -14.01 -17.07 7.74
CA ASP A 131 -13.55 -15.89 8.46
C ASP A 131 -12.62 -15.01 7.58
N TYR A 132 -11.82 -15.65 6.72
CA TYR A 132 -10.97 -14.94 5.74
C TYR A 132 -11.79 -14.27 4.63
N MET A 133 -12.94 -14.84 4.28
CA MET A 133 -13.81 -14.40 3.18
C MET A 133 -14.99 -13.53 3.65
N ALA A 134 -15.01 -13.13 4.92
CA ALA A 134 -16.04 -12.24 5.47
C ALA A 134 -16.06 -10.85 4.79
N ASP A 135 -17.23 -10.20 4.81
CA ASP A 135 -17.64 -9.03 3.99
C ASP A 135 -16.79 -7.75 4.03
N GLU A 136 -15.64 -7.75 4.72
CA GLU A 136 -14.84 -6.56 5.02
C GLU A 136 -13.32 -6.85 4.92
N ALA A 137 -12.93 -7.71 3.99
CA ALA A 137 -11.51 -8.00 3.72
C ALA A 137 -10.77 -6.83 3.03
N TYR A 138 -11.51 -5.94 2.37
CA TYR A 138 -10.97 -4.84 1.57
C TYR A 138 -11.37 -3.48 2.15
N LEU A 139 -10.38 -2.62 2.39
CA LEU A 139 -10.53 -1.20 2.70
C LEU A 139 -10.38 -0.40 1.40
N CYS A 140 -11.49 0.17 0.94
CA CYS A 140 -11.52 1.08 -0.18
C CYS A 140 -10.96 2.44 0.27
N VAL A 141 -9.96 2.96 -0.46
CA VAL A 141 -9.38 4.29 -0.26
C VAL A 141 -9.90 5.18 -1.38
N ILE A 142 -10.85 6.05 -1.07
CA ILE A 142 -11.73 6.67 -2.06
C ILE A 142 -11.42 8.15 -2.19
N PHE A 143 -11.01 8.59 -3.38
CA PHE A 143 -10.80 10.00 -3.71
C PHE A 143 -12.01 10.54 -4.47
N ARG A 144 -12.85 11.32 -3.80
CA ARG A 144 -14.03 11.99 -4.42
C ARG A 144 -13.67 13.31 -5.07
N THR A 145 -12.78 14.06 -4.42
CA THR A 145 -12.26 15.35 -4.85
C THR A 145 -10.74 15.34 -4.68
N LEU A 146 -10.05 16.35 -5.21
CA LEU A 146 -8.59 16.41 -5.12
C LEU A 146 -8.06 16.47 -3.69
N ASP A 147 -8.84 17.03 -2.75
CA ASP A 147 -8.41 17.27 -1.36
C ASP A 147 -9.06 16.32 -0.33
N LYS A 148 -9.87 15.36 -0.77
CA LYS A 148 -10.64 14.49 0.15
C LYS A 148 -10.41 13.03 -0.12
N VAL A 149 -10.24 12.29 0.96
CA VAL A 149 -10.13 10.84 0.96
C VAL A 149 -11.02 10.24 2.04
N GLU A 150 -11.71 9.17 1.68
CA GLU A 150 -12.68 8.48 2.53
C GLU A 150 -12.39 6.98 2.54
N PHE A 151 -12.83 6.32 3.60
CA PHE A 151 -12.75 4.86 3.72
C PHE A 151 -14.13 4.21 3.66
N ALA A 152 -14.18 3.06 3.00
CA ALA A 152 -15.32 2.16 3.03
C ALA A 152 -14.85 0.71 3.02
N TYR A 153 -15.66 -0.20 3.58
CA TYR A 153 -15.39 -1.64 3.46
C TYR A 153 -16.10 -2.24 2.25
N SER A 154 -15.47 -3.25 1.66
CA SER A 154 -16.05 -4.06 0.59
C SER A 154 -15.72 -5.54 0.76
N HIS A 155 -16.66 -6.38 0.34
CA HIS A 155 -16.51 -7.83 0.28
C HIS A 155 -15.46 -8.27 -0.74
N ASN A 156 -15.32 -7.52 -1.84
CA ASN A 156 -14.33 -7.79 -2.88
C ASN A 156 -13.73 -6.49 -3.45
N ARG A 157 -12.60 -6.62 -4.14
CA ARG A 157 -11.88 -5.51 -4.78
C ARG A 157 -12.78 -4.66 -5.69
N GLY A 158 -13.55 -5.32 -6.56
CA GLY A 158 -14.42 -4.68 -7.53
C GLY A 158 -15.54 -3.87 -6.90
N GLY A 159 -16.05 -4.31 -5.73
CA GLY A 159 -17.07 -3.59 -4.98
C GLY A 159 -16.62 -2.20 -4.51
N CYS A 160 -15.31 -1.95 -4.38
CA CYS A 160 -14.82 -0.62 -4.07
C CYS A 160 -15.15 0.42 -5.16
N ARG A 161 -15.29 0.01 -6.43
CA ARG A 161 -15.66 0.93 -7.53
C ARG A 161 -17.05 1.54 -7.36
N GLN A 162 -17.92 0.84 -6.64
CA GLN A 162 -19.31 1.24 -6.44
C GLN A 162 -19.50 2.05 -5.16
N LYS A 163 -18.44 2.18 -4.33
CA LYS A 163 -18.51 3.00 -3.13
C LYS A 163 -18.49 4.44 -3.54
#